data_AF-A0A349D366-F1
#
_entry.id   AF-A0A349D366-F1
#
_cell.length_a   1.000
_cell.length_b   1.000
_cell.length_c   1.000
_cell.angle_alpha   90.00
_cell.angle_beta   90.00
_cell.angle_gamma   90.00
#
_symmetry.space_group_name_H-M   'P 1'
#
loop_
_entity.id
_entity.type
_entity.pdbx_description
1 polymer ?
#
loop_
_entity_poly.entity_id
_entity_poly.type
_entity_poly.pdbx_seq_one_letter_code
_entity_poly.pdbx_strand_id
1 'polypeptide(L)' 'MTTVSEAQEQLEKVDRQILTLLDERVSLMEEVRDQSESDPRELEEEAVSFWAEEATDRGLDETDAEKIARMVVKLRKAA' A
#
# COMPACT_ATOMS: atom_id res chain seq x y z
N MET A 1 13.41 -22.84 16.02
CA MET A 1 13.83 -21.57 16.64
C MET A 1 14.54 -20.82 15.54
N THR A 2 13.91 -19.78 14.99
CA THR A 2 14.47 -18.99 13.89
C THR A 2 15.65 -18.19 14.43
N THR A 3 16.79 -18.22 13.76
CA THR A 3 17.92 -17.37 14.11
C THR A 3 17.62 -15.91 13.72
N VAL A 4 18.32 -14.96 14.33
CA VAL A 4 18.17 -13.54 13.96
C VAL A 4 18.45 -13.31 12.47
N SER A 5 19.44 -14.02 11.91
CA SER A 5 19.79 -13.96 10.48
C SER A 5 18.65 -14.46 9.60
N GLU A 6 18.04 -15.60 9.94
CA GLU A 6 16.92 -16.16 9.17
C GLU A 6 15.68 -15.25 9.22
N ALA A 7 15.42 -14.58 10.35
CA ALA A 7 14.35 -13.61 10.46
C ALA A 7 14.60 -12.37 9.60
N GLN A 8 15.85 -11.89 9.52
CA GLN A 8 16.23 -10.78 8.65
C GLN A 8 16.04 -11.10 7.17
N GLU A 9 16.44 -12.30 6.74
CA GLU A 9 16.23 -12.76 5.36
C GLU A 9 14.73 -12.86 5.01
N GLN A 10 13.91 -13.32 5.97
CA GLN A 10 12.46 -13.37 5.78
C GLN A 10 11.83 -11.98 5.67
N LEU A 11 12.28 -11.01 6.49
CA LEU A 11 11.85 -9.62 6.39
C LEU A 11 12.21 -9.03 5.02
N GLU A 12 13.44 -9.23 4.56
CA GLU A 12 13.88 -8.71 3.26
C GLU A 12 13.05 -9.31 2.10
N LYS A 13 12.62 -10.57 2.23
CA LYS A 13 11.71 -11.19 1.27
C LYS A 13 10.33 -10.52 1.28
N VAL A 14 9.78 -10.25 2.46
CA VAL A 14 8.51 -9.54 2.61
C VAL A 14 8.61 -8.13 2.05
N ASP A 15 9.68 -7.40 2.33
CA ASP A 15 9.90 -6.05 1.83
C ASP A 15 9.95 -6.02 0.29
N ARG A 16 10.61 -7.01 -0.32
CA ARG A 16 10.60 -7.17 -1.79
C ARG A 16 9.20 -7.43 -2.35
N GLN A 17 8.39 -8.21 -1.65
CA GLN A 17 6.99 -8.45 -2.04
C GLN A 17 6.16 -7.16 -1.92
N ILE A 18 6.32 -6.41 -0.83
CA ILE A 18 5.68 -5.10 -0.64
C ILE A 18 6.03 -4.17 -1.80
N LEU A 19 7.31 -4.03 -2.15
CA LEU A 19 7.74 -3.17 -3.26
C LEU A 19 7.15 -3.60 -4.60
N THR A 20 7.05 -4.90 -4.86
CA THR A 20 6.43 -5.44 -6.09
C THR A 20 4.95 -5.08 -6.17
N LEU A 21 4.21 -5.25 -5.07
CA LEU A 21 2.78 -4.93 -4.99
C LEU A 21 2.53 -3.41 -5.06
N LEU A 22 3.41 -2.60 -4.48
CA LEU A 22 3.34 -1.15 -4.61
C LEU A 22 3.54 -0.71 -6.06
N ASP A 23 4.46 -1.32 -6.78
CA ASP A 23 4.72 -1.04 -8.20
C ASP A 23 3.49 -1.34 -9.07
N GLU A 24 2.87 -2.51 -8.86
CA GLU A 24 1.63 -2.92 -9.54
C GLU A 24 0.46 -1.97 -9.21
N ARG A 25 0.27 -1.63 -7.92
CA ARG A 25 -0.77 -0.70 -7.49
C ARG A 25 -0.62 0.67 -8.16
N VAL A 26 0.61 1.18 -8.27
CA VAL A 26 0.86 2.46 -8.93
C VAL A 26 0.46 2.40 -10.39
N SER A 27 0.85 1.35 -11.12
CA SER A 27 0.46 1.17 -12.52
C SER A 27 -1.05 1.09 -12.71
N LEU A 28 -1.76 0.31 -11.88
CA LEU A 28 -3.22 0.24 -11.94
C LEU A 28 -3.89 1.58 -11.64
N MET A 29 -3.36 2.35 -10.68
CA MET A 29 -3.90 3.68 -10.36
C MET A 29 -3.66 4.70 -11.48
N GLU A 30 -2.56 4.59 -12.22
CA GLU A 30 -2.31 5.42 -13.41
C GLU A 30 -3.32 5.07 -14.52
N GLU A 31 -3.54 3.77 -14.77
CA GLU A 31 -4.56 3.32 -15.73
C GLU A 31 -5.97 3.79 -15.37
N VAL A 32 -6.36 3.70 -14.09
CA VAL A 32 -7.66 4.17 -13.62
C VAL A 32 -7.79 5.69 -13.77
N ARG A 33 -6.73 6.47 -13.51
CA ARG A 33 -6.76 7.93 -13.70
C ARG A 33 -6.92 8.32 -15.16
N ASP A 34 -6.29 7.59 -16.06
CA ASP A 34 -6.34 7.86 -17.49
C ASP A 34 -7.70 7.48 -18.11
N GLN A 35 -8.42 6.54 -17.48
CA GLN A 35 -9.68 5.98 -18.00
C GLN A 35 -10.94 6.48 -17.27
N SER A 36 -10.80 7.03 -16.06
CA SER A 36 -11.94 7.40 -15.21
C SER A 36 -12.37 8.85 -15.40
N GLU A 37 -13.69 9.07 -15.37
CA GLU A 37 -14.29 10.40 -15.24
C GLU A 37 -14.39 10.87 -13.76
N SER A 38 -14.13 9.98 -12.80
CA SER A 38 -14.19 10.27 -11.36
C SER A 38 -13.05 11.18 -10.90
N ASP A 39 -13.30 11.98 -9.85
CA ASP A 39 -12.24 12.77 -9.22
C ASP A 39 -11.20 11.82 -8.61
N PRO A 40 -9.91 11.89 -9.02
CA PRO A 40 -8.85 11.07 -8.45
C PRO A 40 -8.75 11.15 -6.92
N ARG A 41 -9.24 12.23 -6.31
CA ARG A 41 -9.26 12.40 -4.85
C ARG A 41 -10.26 11.47 -4.17
N GLU A 42 -11.42 11.24 -4.76
CA GLU A 42 -12.43 10.32 -4.20
C GLU A 42 -11.87 8.89 -4.16
N LEU A 43 -11.23 8.45 -5.24
CA LEU A 43 -10.56 7.14 -5.31
C LEU A 43 -9.42 7.01 -4.28
N GLU A 44 -8.68 8.08 -4.02
CA GLU A 44 -7.63 8.08 -2.99
C GLU A 44 -8.21 8.00 -1.58
N GLU A 45 -9.32 8.69 -1.30
CA GLU A 45 -9.99 8.66 0.01
C GLU A 45 -10.62 7.29 0.29
N GLU A 46 -11.30 6.70 -0.69
CA GLU A 46 -11.86 5.34 -0.59
C GLU A 46 -10.76 4.31 -0.29
N ALA A 47 -9.61 4.40 -0.95
CA ALA A 47 -8.48 3.52 -0.69
C ALA A 47 -7.91 3.69 0.73
N VAL A 48 -7.88 4.91 1.27
CA VAL A 48 -7.41 5.16 2.64
C VAL A 48 -8.38 4.57 3.66
N SER A 49 -9.69 4.78 3.49
CA SER A 49 -10.73 4.19 4.35
C SER A 49 -10.68 2.67 4.33
N PHE A 50 -10.55 2.06 3.14
CA PHE A 50 -10.41 0.62 3.00
C PHE A 50 -9.22 0.07 3.81
N TRP A 51 -8.05 0.73 3.76
CA TRP A 51 -6.88 0.27 4.51
C TRP A 51 -7.04 0.38 6.02
N ALA A 52 -7.72 1.41 6.51
CA ALA A 52 -7.98 1.61 7.94
C ALA A 52 -8.91 0.51 8.50
N GLU A 53 -9.98 0.19 7.78
CA GLU A 53 -10.90 -0.90 8.13
C GLU A 53 -10.19 -2.26 8.13
N GLU A 54 -9.48 -2.55 7.04
CA GLU A 54 -8.71 -3.78 6.86
C GLU A 54 -7.59 -3.96 7.90
N ALA A 55 -6.97 -2.86 8.34
CA ALA A 55 -5.98 -2.87 9.42
C ALA A 55 -6.62 -3.24 10.76
N THR A 56 -7.78 -2.65 11.06
CA THR A 56 -8.56 -2.94 12.28
C THR A 56 -8.93 -4.41 12.35
N ASP A 57 -9.44 -4.98 11.25
CA ASP A 57 -9.83 -6.39 11.16
C ASP A 57 -8.64 -7.36 11.37
N ARG A 58 -7.42 -6.92 11.06
CA ARG A 58 -6.18 -7.69 11.27
C ARG A 58 -5.52 -7.43 12.62
N GLY A 59 -6.09 -6.56 13.45
CA GLY A 59 -5.51 -6.15 14.73
C GLY A 59 -4.26 -5.26 14.61
N LEU A 60 -4.13 -4.54 13.49
CA LEU A 60 -3.11 -3.51 13.28
C LEU A 60 -3.62 -2.15 13.77
N ASP A 61 -2.69 -1.23 14.03
CA ASP A 61 -3.05 0.14 14.41
C ASP A 61 -3.65 0.89 13.21
N GLU A 62 -4.92 1.29 13.35
CA GLU A 62 -5.69 2.01 12.33
C GLU A 62 -5.01 3.32 11.91
N THR A 63 -4.49 4.07 12.89
CA THR A 63 -3.89 5.39 12.65
C THR A 63 -2.61 5.29 11.84
N ASP A 64 -1.77 4.30 12.12
CA ASP A 64 -0.56 4.05 11.36
C ASP A 64 -0.86 3.45 9.97
N ALA A 65 -1.87 2.59 9.85
CA ALA A 65 -2.33 2.09 8.56
C ALA A 65 -2.85 3.21 7.65
N GLU A 66 -3.62 4.17 8.20
CA GLU A 66 -4.10 5.33 7.48
C GLU A 66 -2.92 6.19 6.95
N LYS A 67 -1.90 6.42 7.78
CA LYS A 67 -0.68 7.15 7.35
C LYS A 67 0.03 6.44 6.21
N ILE A 68 0.18 5.11 6.29
CA ILE A 68 0.80 4.32 5.23
C ILE A 68 -0.03 4.42 3.95
N ALA A 69 -1.33 4.21 4.03
CA ALA A 69 -2.23 4.30 2.88
C ALA A 69 -2.13 5.67 2.20
N ARG A 70 -2.09 6.76 2.98
CA ARG A 70 -1.92 8.13 2.47
C ARG A 70 -0.57 8.36 1.78
N MET A 71 0.49 7.66 2.17
CA MET A 71 1.77 7.71 1.45
C MET A 71 1.70 6.88 0.16
N VAL A 72 1.11 5.69 0.24
CA VAL A 72 0.97 4.75 -0.89
C VAL A 72 0.10 5.34 -2.01
N VAL A 73 -1.01 6.00 -1.68
CA VAL A 73 -1.89 6.63 -2.69
C VAL A 73 -1.22 7.78 -3.42
N LYS A 74 -0.16 8.39 -2.84
CA LYS A 74 0.64 9.46 -3.45
C LYS A 74 1.85 8.95 -4.22
N LEU A 75 2.20 7.67 -4.09
CA LEU A 75 3.32 7.06 -4.80
C LEU A 75 3.06 7.08 -6.32
N ARG A 76 4.10 7.37 -7.11
CA ARG A 76 4.07 7.45 -8.58
C ARG A 76 5.34 6.82 -9.13
N LYS A 77 5.33 6.42 -10.40
CA LYS A 77 6.56 6.00 -11.09
C LYS A 77 7.53 7.19 -11.15
N ALA A 78 8.82 6.92 -11.03
CA ALA A 78 9.85 7.93 -11.28
C ALA A 78 9.82 8.33 -12.76
N ALA A 79 9.95 9.64 -13.03
CA ALA A 79 10.02 10.21 -14.38
C ALA A 79 11.37 9.95 -15.06
#